data_AF-A0A382PBC6-F1
#
_entry.id   AF-A0A382PBC6-F1
#
_cell.length_a   1.000
_cell.length_b   1.000
_cell.length_c   1.000
_cell.angle_alpha   90.00
_cell.angle_beta   90.00
_cell.angle_gamma   90.00
#
_symmetry.space_group_name_H-M   'P 1'
#
loop_
_entity.id
_entity.type
_entity.pdbx_description
1 polymer ?
#
loop_
_entity_poly.entity_id
_entity_poly.type
_entity_poly.pdbx_seq_one_letter_code
_entity_poly.pdbx_strand_id
1 'polypeptide(L)'
;MKLKPIANNQTELHLNGNIFFFSYETPVAARIGTKYFKTEQKFSVTTSRHINKWLEDVKCATQPQSFFDKAFSVPIDKKLIA
;
A
#
# COMPACT_ATOMS: atom_id res chain seq x y z
N MET A 1 2.29 -10.73 -10.15
CA MET A 1 1.56 -10.22 -8.96
C MET A 1 1.48 -11.35 -7.95
N LYS A 2 1.86 -11.11 -6.69
CA LYS A 2 1.74 -12.12 -5.62
C LYS A 2 1.14 -11.46 -4.37
N LEU A 3 0.06 -12.04 -3.86
CA LEU A 3 -0.60 -11.58 -2.65
C LEU A 3 -0.14 -12.45 -1.48
N LYS A 4 0.32 -11.81 -0.40
CA LYS A 4 0.86 -12.46 0.79
C LYS A 4 0.13 -11.93 2.03
N PRO A 5 -0.80 -12.69 2.63
CA PRO A 5 -1.34 -12.34 3.93
C PRO A 5 -0.24 -12.47 4.99
N ILE A 6 -0.01 -11.41 5.77
CA ILE A 6 1.01 -11.41 6.84
C ILE A 6 0.36 -11.66 8.20
N ALA A 7 -0.80 -11.04 8.42
CA ALA A 7 -1.57 -11.15 9.64
C ALA A 7 -3.03 -10.83 9.35
N ASN A 8 -3.87 -10.92 10.38
CA ASN A 8 -5.28 -10.59 10.23
C ASN A 8 -5.43 -9.12 9.80
N ASN A 9 -6.19 -8.88 8.71
CA ASN A 9 -6.35 -7.55 8.11
C ASN A 9 -5.02 -6.88 7.67
N GLN A 10 -3.99 -7.67 7.36
CA GLN A 10 -2.70 -7.18 6.87
C GLN A 10 -2.23 -8.01 5.69
N THR A 11 -2.13 -7.38 4.53
CA THR A 11 -1.78 -8.06 3.28
C THR A 11 -0.68 -7.29 2.56
N GLU A 12 0.31 -8.01 2.07
CA GLU A 12 1.31 -7.49 1.15
C GLU A 12 0.98 -7.89 -0.28
N LEU A 13 1.06 -6.93 -1.17
CA LEU A 13 0.93 -7.12 -2.59
C LEU A 13 2.28 -6.86 -3.26
N HIS A 14 2.87 -7.92 -3.81
CA HIS A 14 4.15 -7.88 -4.50
C HIS A 14 3.90 -7.72 -5.99
N LEU A 15 4.32 -6.58 -6.54
CA LEU A 15 4.12 -6.16 -7.93
C LEU A 15 5.45 -5.68 -8.51
N ASN A 16 6.03 -6.44 -9.44
CA ASN A 16 7.22 -6.04 -10.22
C ASN A 16 8.38 -5.49 -9.34
N GLY A 17 8.65 -6.12 -8.20
CA GLY A 17 9.69 -5.70 -7.25
C GLY A 17 9.26 -4.66 -6.21
N ASN A 18 8.10 -4.02 -6.43
CA ASN A 18 7.44 -3.16 -5.45
C ASN A 18 6.57 -3.99 -4.50
N ILE A 19 6.37 -3.47 -3.30
CA ILE A 19 5.53 -4.09 -2.27
C ILE A 19 4.51 -3.04 -1.84
N PHE A 20 3.23 -3.36 -1.92
CA PHE A 20 2.18 -2.50 -1.38
C PHE A 20 1.60 -3.18 -0.15
N PHE A 21 1.52 -2.44 0.95
CA PHE A 21 0.99 -2.92 2.20
C PHE A 21 -0.43 -2.41 2.39
N PHE A 22 -1.34 -3.35 2.56
CA PHE A 22 -2.76 -3.14 2.76
C PHE A 22 -3.10 -3.43 4.21
N SER A 23 -3.78 -2.46 4.83
CA SER A 23 -4.45 -2.65 6.12
C SER A 23 -5.94 -2.73 5.85
N TYR A 24 -6.55 -3.85 6.21
CA TYR A 24 -7.85 -4.26 5.66
C TYR A 24 -7.76 -4.28 4.12
N GLU A 25 -8.53 -3.45 3.43
CA GLU A 25 -8.56 -3.36 1.96
C GLU A 25 -7.96 -2.04 1.44
N THR A 26 -7.41 -1.21 2.32
CA THR A 26 -6.85 0.09 1.95
C THR A 26 -5.32 0.01 1.84
N PRO A 27 -4.71 0.49 0.73
CA PRO A 27 -3.26 0.62 0.64
C PRO A 27 -2.81 1.79 1.53
N VAL A 28 -1.98 1.49 2.52
CA VAL A 28 -1.55 2.47 3.55
C VAL A 28 -0.04 2.67 3.62
N ALA A 29 0.73 1.74 3.06
CA ALA A 29 2.17 1.88 2.90
C ALA A 29 2.64 1.15 1.65
N ALA A 30 3.82 1.52 1.14
CA ALA A 30 4.40 0.87 -0.02
C ALA A 30 5.93 0.95 0.02
N ARG A 31 6.59 -0.04 -0.56
CA ARG A 31 8.00 -0.04 -0.92
C ARG A 31 8.09 0.02 -2.44
N ILE A 32 8.65 1.10 -2.95
CA ILE A 32 8.88 1.29 -4.38
C ILE A 32 10.39 1.35 -4.59
N GLY A 33 10.93 0.33 -5.25
CA GLY A 33 12.38 0.09 -5.30
C GLY A 33 12.97 -0.07 -3.90
N THR A 34 13.86 0.84 -3.51
CA THR A 34 14.55 0.84 -2.20
C THR A 34 13.93 1.79 -1.19
N LYS A 35 12.91 2.57 -1.58
CA LYS A 35 12.29 3.58 -0.72
C LYS A 35 10.96 3.10 -0.16
N TYR A 36 10.72 3.46 1.09
CA TYR A 36 9.49 3.16 1.80
C TYR A 36 8.63 4.40 1.93
N PHE A 37 7.33 4.23 1.75
CA PHE A 37 6.34 5.28 1.77
C PHE A 37 5.19 4.88 2.70
N LYS A 38 4.66 5.84 3.45
CA LYS A 38 3.45 5.68 4.24
C LYS A 38 2.44 6.76 3.90
N THR A 39 1.16 6.44 4.07
CA THR A 39 0.08 7.41 3.95
C THR A 39 0.18 8.47 5.06
N GLU A 40 -0.10 9.71 4.71
CA GLU A 40 -0.30 10.81 5.66
C GLU A 40 -1.64 10.70 6.39
N GLN A 41 -2.62 10.03 5.75
CA GLN A 41 -3.99 9.98 6.25
C GLN A 41 -4.09 9.05 7.46
N LYS A 42 -4.64 9.58 8.54
CA LYS A 42 -4.96 8.80 9.74
C LYS A 42 -6.33 8.14 9.58
N PHE A 43 -6.34 6.85 9.25
CA PHE A 43 -7.58 6.06 9.15
C PHE A 43 -8.11 5.61 10.52
N SER A 44 -7.27 4.91 11.29
CA SER A 44 -7.62 4.40 12.61
C SER A 44 -6.36 4.16 13.44
N VAL A 45 -6.53 4.00 14.75
CA VAL A 45 -5.42 3.64 15.66
C VAL A 45 -4.82 2.28 15.27
N THR A 46 -5.66 1.31 14.88
CA THR A 46 -5.22 -0.02 14.43
C THR A 46 -4.38 0.08 13.15
N THR A 47 -4.82 0.88 12.18
CA THR A 47 -4.08 1.11 10.93
C THR A 47 -2.72 1.76 11.20
N SER A 48 -2.65 2.75 12.10
CA SER A 48 -1.37 3.37 12.49
C SER A 48 -0.42 2.34 13.12
N ARG A 49 -0.93 1.43 13.96
CA ARG A 49 -0.12 0.33 14.51
C ARG A 49 0.35 -0.63 13.43
N HIS A 50 -0.50 -0.97 12.46
CA HIS A 50 -0.13 -1.82 11.32
C HIS A 50 1.01 -1.21 10.49
N ILE A 51 0.89 0.08 10.14
CA ILE A 51 1.92 0.82 9.40
C ILE A 51 3.23 0.84 10.18
N ASN A 52 3.19 1.21 11.46
CA ASN A 52 4.39 1.30 12.29
C ASN A 52 5.09 -0.05 12.45
N LYS A 53 4.31 -1.14 12.58
CA LYS A 53 4.85 -2.51 12.63
C LYS A 53 5.48 -2.92 11.30
N TRP A 54 4.87 -2.54 10.18
CA TRP A 54 5.40 -2.86 8.86
C TRP A 54 6.68 -2.06 8.51
N LEU A 55 6.80 -0.86 9.07
CA LEU A 55 7.93 0.07 8.86
C LEU A 55 8.91 0.10 10.04
N GLU A 56 8.86 -0.90 10.92
CA GLU A 56 9.73 -0.97 12.10
C GLU A 56 11.20 -0.87 11.67
N ASP A 57 11.93 0.10 12.23
CA ASP A 57 13.33 0.43 11.91
C ASP A 57 13.62 0.87 10.46
N VAL A 58 12.59 1.26 9.69
CA VAL A 58 12.76 1.70 8.30
C VAL A 58 12.51 3.19 8.15
N LYS A 59 13.44 3.89 7.48
CA LYS A 59 13.22 5.28 7.04
C LYS A 59 12.15 5.31 5.96
N CYS A 60 11.00 5.90 6.28
CA CYS A 60 9.88 6.07 5.37
C CYS A 60 9.60 7.55 5.09
N ALA A 61 9.18 7.85 3.86
CA ALA A 61 8.64 9.14 3.49
C ALA A 61 7.11 9.12 3.61
N THR A 62 6.52 10.24 4.00
CA THR A 62 5.07 10.39 4.01
C THR A 62 4.59 10.83 2.62
N GLN A 63 3.47 10.27 2.16
CA GLN A 63 2.82 10.62 0.90
C GLN A 63 1.29 10.73 1.11
N PRO A 64 0.59 11.58 0.35
CA PRO A 64 -0.86 11.68 0.43
C PRO A 64 -1.53 10.37 -0.03
N GLN A 65 -2.73 10.08 0.46
CA GLN A 65 -3.46 8.85 0.09
C GLN A 65 -3.66 8.72 -1.43
N SER A 66 -3.85 9.84 -2.12
CA SER A 66 -3.99 9.90 -3.58
C SER A 66 -2.78 9.35 -4.34
N PHE A 67 -1.59 9.32 -3.74
CA PHE A 67 -0.42 8.66 -4.30
C PHE A 67 -0.63 7.14 -4.42
N PHE A 68 -1.21 6.53 -3.39
CA PHE A 68 -1.49 5.10 -3.33
C PHE A 68 -2.67 4.74 -4.22
N ASP A 69 -3.71 5.57 -4.26
CA ASP A 69 -4.90 5.31 -5.09
C ASP A 69 -4.55 5.36 -6.59
N LYS A 70 -3.70 6.30 -7.00
CA LYS A 70 -3.21 6.40 -8.38
C LYS A 70 -2.40 5.18 -8.81
N ALA A 71 -1.74 4.49 -7.89
CA ALA A 71 -0.97 3.28 -8.22
C ALA A 71 -1.86 2.12 -8.68
N PHE A 72 -3.16 2.15 -8.32
CA PHE A 72 -4.13 1.12 -8.68
C PHE A 72 -5.26 1.63 -9.60
N SER A 73 -5.39 2.94 -9.77
CA SER A 73 -6.29 3.54 -10.74
C SER A 73 -5.71 3.38 -12.15
N VAL A 74 -5.81 2.16 -12.67
CA VAL A 74 -5.67 1.92 -14.11
C VAL A 74 -6.96 2.44 -14.76
N PRO A 75 -6.89 3.26 -15.83
CA PRO A 75 -8.07 3.46 -16.67
C PRO A 75 -8.51 2.08 -17.14
N ILE A 76 -9.70 1.63 -16.74
CA ILE A 76 -10.35 0.54 -17.46
C ILE A 76 -10.57 1.11 -18.86
N ASP A 77 -9.70 0.78 -19.79
CA ASP A 77 -9.87 1.15 -21.19
C ASP A 77 -11.22 0.58 -21.63
N LYS A 78 -12.25 1.44 -21.67
CA LYS A 78 -13.59 1.13 -22.18
C LYS A 78 -13.60 0.64 -23.64
N LYS A 79 -12.44 0.50 -24.28
CA LYS A 79 -12.24 -0.08 -25.61
C LYS A 79 -12.22 -1.61 -25.63
N LEU A 80 -12.22 -2.31 -24.49
CA LEU A 80 -12.31 -3.78 -24.47
C LEU A 80 -13.76 -4.30 -24.35
N ILE A 81 -14.76 -3.42 -24.48
CA ILE A 81 -16.19 -3.77 -24.39
C ILE A 81 -16.98 -3.20 -25.58
N ALA A 82 -16.33 -3.06 -26.74
CA ALA A 82 -16.97 -2.65 -28.00
C ALA A 82 -16.76 -3.72 -29.06
#